data_AF-A0A926GMV7-F1
#
_entry.id   AF-A0A926GMV7-F1
#
_cell.length_a   1.000
_cell.length_b   1.000
_cell.length_c   1.000
_cell.angle_alpha   90.00
_cell.angle_beta   90.00
_cell.angle_gamma   90.00
#
_symmetry.space_group_name_H-M   'P 1'
#
loop_
_entity.id
_entity.type
_entity.pdbx_description
1 polymer ?
#
loop_
_entity_poly.entity_id
_entity_poly.type
_entity_poly.pdbx_seq_one_letter_code
_entity_poly.pdbx_strand_id
1 'polypeptide(L)'
;MVVTACLAAALPRAIDRYGDAGLLRAAEVARPERTSVQLSAPPPDRTLPQPEREAAPREDVLRTAYDRLLPMAERSLPVDRQQSSYGVGTVEEQEVPDPWLPRPDGLPARMVLAAQDALGDHARLREGRLPRANGTVTAATGSVEAAVSADTARDLRIKVGSVLHFPGMEREPLAVRVTGIVDPHEPRGAYWSAQHLLGTPALVPFPGDPDRRQYWLGALLLHPDAAPAMLGTAGNPARYWQVASDLTGLHAHDISRLTSAAATLESGPGLQQARTVTDPELAASTDLDDVLHDYDRLRSAIGPLIAVAAFGTGTVAAVVLLMAGGLAADPRRGELALLRARGGSLRGISGRLLAETAVVAVPAAALGLTAALLALPGARLRYAVAAAVLVALLACLALPLRAATAHRAVRVHTGREDITAVRPSRRRTVAELTLLVLAVGAVVALRRRGTGSSGDQLVSLAPVLVAVIAALVLVRLIRCRCAGWPVRRGGCGVRSAICRWRARAVRPLRGAAAAGPADRADNGRVRRQRPRGRGRRQRPGRPAAAR
;
A
#
# COMPACT_ATOMS: atom_id res chain seq x y z
N MET A 1 -4.08 -17.79 -24.71
CA MET A 1 -5.46 -17.30 -24.49
C MET A 1 -5.82 -17.34 -23.02
N VAL A 2 -6.01 -18.52 -22.41
CA VAL A 2 -6.37 -18.62 -20.97
C VAL A 2 -5.34 -17.92 -20.07
N VAL A 3 -4.06 -18.28 -20.18
CA VAL A 3 -2.97 -17.69 -19.36
C VAL A 3 -2.83 -16.18 -19.59
N THR A 4 -2.89 -15.74 -20.84
CA THR A 4 -2.79 -14.30 -21.19
C THR A 4 -3.98 -13.49 -20.71
N ALA A 5 -5.20 -14.03 -20.78
CA ALA A 5 -6.40 -13.39 -20.25
C ALA A 5 -6.39 -13.36 -18.71
N CYS A 6 -5.94 -14.44 -18.08
CA CYS A 6 -5.76 -14.51 -16.63
C CYS A 6 -4.75 -13.46 -16.15
N LEU A 7 -3.55 -13.38 -16.76
CA LEU A 7 -2.55 -12.38 -16.39
C LEU A 7 -3.02 -10.93 -16.63
N ALA A 8 -3.71 -10.68 -17.75
CA ALA A 8 -4.25 -9.36 -18.06
C ALA A 8 -5.33 -8.91 -17.06
N ALA A 9 -6.17 -9.85 -16.60
CA ALA A 9 -7.19 -9.58 -15.59
C ALA A 9 -6.61 -9.52 -14.16
N ALA A 10 -5.55 -10.27 -13.87
CA ALA A 10 -4.92 -10.34 -12.56
C ALA A 10 -4.05 -9.11 -12.23
N LEU A 11 -3.37 -8.53 -13.23
CA LEU A 11 -2.44 -7.43 -13.04
C LEU A 11 -3.04 -6.19 -12.34
N PRO A 12 -4.17 -5.59 -12.80
CA PRO A 12 -4.75 -4.44 -12.11
C PRO A 12 -5.20 -4.79 -10.68
N ARG A 13 -5.69 -6.02 -10.46
CA ARG A 13 -6.11 -6.49 -9.14
C ARG A 13 -4.93 -6.67 -8.19
N ALA A 14 -3.79 -7.14 -8.70
CA ALA A 14 -2.57 -7.27 -7.94
C ALA A 14 -2.05 -5.90 -7.52
N ILE A 15 -2.02 -4.93 -8.45
CA ILE A 15 -1.60 -3.55 -8.17
C ILE A 15 -2.48 -2.92 -7.09
N ASP A 16 -3.80 -3.06 -7.18
CA ASP A 16 -4.74 -2.56 -6.17
C ASP A 16 -4.45 -3.22 -4.80
N ARG A 17 -4.35 -4.56 -4.75
CA ARG A 17 -4.07 -5.29 -3.51
C ARG A 17 -2.74 -4.90 -2.86
N TYR A 18 -1.67 -4.73 -3.64
CA TYR A 18 -0.38 -4.28 -3.13
C TYR A 18 -0.43 -2.83 -2.67
N GLY A 19 -1.20 -1.97 -3.36
CA GLY A 19 -1.46 -0.61 -2.93
C GLY A 19 -2.18 -0.57 -1.58
N ASP A 20 -3.24 -1.36 -1.41
CA ASP A 20 -4.01 -1.40 -0.18
C ASP A 20 -3.17 -1.94 0.99
N ALA A 21 -2.41 -3.01 0.76
CA ALA A 21 -1.48 -3.56 1.75
C ALA A 21 -0.34 -2.57 2.09
N GLY A 22 0.15 -1.81 1.11
CA GLY A 22 1.14 -0.76 1.30
C GLY A 22 0.63 0.38 2.17
N LEU A 23 -0.63 0.79 1.97
CA LEU A 23 -1.29 1.82 2.77
C LEU A 23 -1.47 1.37 4.23
N LEU A 24 -2.01 0.17 4.43
CA LEU A 24 -2.14 -0.43 5.77
C LEU A 24 -0.80 -0.50 6.48
N ARG A 25 0.25 -0.92 5.77
CA ARG A 25 1.59 -1.00 6.35
C ARG A 25 2.17 0.37 6.70
N ALA A 26 1.95 1.37 5.86
CA ALA A 26 2.39 2.74 6.13
C ALA A 26 1.71 3.27 7.40
N ALA A 27 0.42 3.01 7.57
CA ALA A 27 -0.31 3.39 8.76
C ALA A 27 0.12 2.65 10.03
N GLU A 28 0.34 1.32 9.95
CA GLU A 28 0.88 0.53 11.07
C GLU A 28 2.24 1.07 11.55
N VAL A 29 3.08 1.56 10.63
CA VAL A 29 4.39 2.15 10.94
C VAL A 29 4.26 3.55 11.53
N ALA A 30 3.32 4.37 11.04
CA ALA A 30 3.08 5.71 11.54
C ALA A 30 2.55 5.76 12.98
N ARG A 31 1.95 4.64 13.44
CA ARG A 31 1.31 4.45 14.76
C ARG A 31 0.05 5.30 14.95
N PRO A 32 -0.85 4.90 15.88
CA PRO A 32 -2.08 5.64 16.16
C PRO A 32 -1.91 7.10 16.62
N GLU A 33 -0.75 7.47 17.18
CA GLU A 33 -0.35 8.86 17.44
C GLU A 33 -0.58 9.76 16.21
N ARG A 34 -0.25 9.27 15.02
CA ARG A 34 -0.30 10.06 13.78
C ARG A 34 -1.54 9.81 12.95
N THR A 35 -2.21 8.66 13.13
CA THR A 35 -3.37 8.27 12.30
C THR A 35 -4.72 8.55 12.96
N SER A 36 -4.73 8.90 14.25
CA SER A 36 -5.95 9.33 14.94
C SER A 36 -6.18 10.84 14.75
N VAL A 37 -7.44 11.25 14.92
CA VAL A 37 -7.82 12.66 14.92
C VAL A 37 -8.11 13.05 16.37
N GLN A 38 -7.34 13.99 16.91
CA GLN A 38 -7.55 14.52 18.24
C GLN A 38 -8.25 15.88 18.15
N LEU A 39 -9.41 15.98 18.78
CA LEU A 39 -10.11 17.23 18.98
C LEU A 39 -9.86 17.66 20.42
N SER A 40 -9.36 18.87 20.65
CA SER A 40 -9.08 19.39 21.99
C SER A 40 -9.70 20.76 22.18
N ALA A 41 -10.36 20.96 23.33
CA ALA A 41 -10.84 22.27 23.77
C ALA A 41 -10.05 22.72 25.00
N PRO A 42 -9.66 24.01 25.07
CA PRO A 42 -8.95 24.55 26.23
C PRO A 42 -9.81 24.49 27.50
N PRO A 43 -9.21 24.69 28.69
CA PRO A 43 -9.96 24.79 29.92
C PRO A 43 -11.07 25.85 29.82
N PRO A 44 -12.18 25.67 30.57
CA PRO A 44 -13.30 26.59 30.48
C PRO A 44 -12.86 28.00 30.89
N ASP A 45 -13.42 29.02 30.23
CA ASP A 45 -13.06 30.41 30.47
C ASP A 45 -13.18 30.76 31.96
N ARG A 46 -12.15 31.43 32.49
CA ARG A 46 -12.08 31.85 33.88
C ARG A 46 -13.15 32.88 34.25
N THR A 47 -13.73 33.58 33.27
CA THR A 47 -14.84 34.52 33.49
C THR A 47 -16.17 33.83 33.84
N LEU A 48 -16.32 32.54 33.51
CA LEU A 48 -17.54 31.79 33.77
C LEU A 48 -17.74 31.51 35.27
N PRO A 49 -19.00 31.42 35.75
CA PRO A 49 -19.31 30.98 37.10
C PRO A 49 -18.62 29.64 37.43
N GLN A 50 -18.09 29.51 38.65
CA GLN A 50 -17.46 28.28 39.13
C GLN A 50 -18.26 26.98 38.85
N PRO A 51 -19.58 26.90 39.10
CA PRO A 51 -20.32 25.65 38.85
C PRO A 51 -20.33 25.24 37.38
N GLU A 52 -20.31 26.19 36.44
CA GLU A 52 -20.26 25.91 35.01
C GLU A 52 -18.87 25.41 34.60
N ARG A 53 -17.82 26.03 35.13
CA ARG A 53 -16.43 25.58 34.92
C ARG A 53 -16.21 24.16 35.43
N GLU A 54 -16.76 23.83 36.59
CA GLU A 54 -16.65 22.49 37.18
C GLU A 54 -17.54 21.44 36.50
N ALA A 55 -18.61 21.86 35.81
CA ALA A 55 -19.46 20.97 35.03
C ALA A 55 -18.82 20.60 33.68
N ALA A 56 -18.08 21.52 33.04
CA ALA A 56 -17.47 21.31 31.72
C ALA A 56 -16.57 20.05 31.59
N PRO A 57 -15.69 19.71 32.56
CA PRO A 57 -14.85 18.50 32.47
C PRO A 57 -15.56 17.22 32.93
N ARG A 58 -16.84 17.23 33.29
CA ARG A 58 -17.55 16.03 33.76
C ARG A 58 -17.81 15.04 32.64
N GLU A 59 -17.80 13.75 32.99
CA GLU A 59 -17.98 12.66 32.03
C GLU A 59 -19.28 12.78 31.24
N ASP A 60 -20.40 13.14 31.87
CA ASP A 60 -21.71 13.26 31.21
C ASP A 60 -21.71 14.30 30.08
N VAL A 61 -21.04 15.43 30.30
CA VAL A 61 -20.94 16.52 29.31
C VAL A 61 -20.04 16.09 28.16
N LEU A 62 -18.89 15.49 28.47
CA LEU A 62 -17.95 15.00 27.46
C LEU A 62 -18.53 13.87 26.62
N ARG A 63 -19.27 12.94 27.23
CA ARG A 63 -20.00 11.85 26.56
C ARG A 63 -21.04 12.39 25.60
N THR A 64 -21.83 13.37 26.05
CA THR A 64 -22.86 14.00 25.21
C THR A 64 -22.24 14.68 23.98
N ALA A 65 -21.10 15.36 24.14
CA ALA A 65 -20.37 15.94 23.02
C ALA A 65 -19.80 14.84 22.10
N TYR A 66 -19.20 13.79 22.67
CA TYR A 66 -18.67 12.65 21.93
C TYR A 66 -19.73 11.98 21.05
N ASP A 67 -20.92 11.70 21.60
CA ASP A 67 -22.03 11.06 20.89
C ASP A 67 -22.53 11.88 19.70
N ARG A 68 -22.33 13.20 19.71
CA ARG A 68 -22.67 14.08 18.58
C ARG A 68 -21.52 14.23 17.59
N LEU A 69 -20.27 14.21 18.05
CA LEU A 69 -19.07 14.31 17.21
C LEU A 69 -18.81 13.04 16.39
N LEU A 70 -19.00 11.87 17.00
CA LEU A 70 -18.68 10.58 16.39
C LEU A 70 -19.41 10.35 15.04
N PRO A 71 -20.73 10.57 14.92
CA PRO A 71 -21.45 10.41 13.65
C PRO A 71 -21.10 11.46 12.60
N MET A 72 -20.46 12.57 12.99
CA MET A 72 -19.96 13.57 12.05
C MET A 72 -18.60 13.15 11.48
N ALA A 73 -17.72 12.62 12.33
CA ALA A 73 -16.44 12.06 11.91
C ALA A 73 -16.63 10.86 10.96
N GLU A 74 -17.57 9.96 11.27
CA GLU A 74 -17.90 8.77 10.47
C GLU A 74 -18.35 9.06 9.03
N ARG A 75 -18.88 10.26 8.75
CA ARG A 75 -19.24 10.66 7.38
C ARG A 75 -18.02 10.95 6.53
N SER A 76 -16.93 11.35 7.16
CA SER A 76 -15.70 11.80 6.51
C SER A 76 -14.66 10.68 6.45
N LEU A 77 -14.45 9.97 7.56
CA LEU A 77 -13.47 8.91 7.72
C LEU A 77 -14.12 7.68 8.38
N PRO A 78 -13.72 6.45 8.03
CA PRO A 78 -14.13 5.28 8.82
C PRO A 78 -13.53 5.38 10.23
N VAL A 79 -14.35 5.13 11.23
CA VAL A 79 -13.98 5.29 12.65
C VAL A 79 -14.08 3.94 13.36
N ASP A 80 -13.08 3.62 14.15
CA ASP A 80 -13.14 2.52 15.12
C ASP A 80 -13.69 3.04 16.45
N ARG A 81 -14.95 2.73 16.72
CA ARG A 81 -15.62 3.14 17.96
C ARG A 81 -15.03 2.49 19.22
N GLN A 82 -14.47 1.28 19.10
CA GLN A 82 -13.88 0.58 20.24
C GLN A 82 -12.52 1.17 20.62
N GLN A 83 -11.86 1.89 19.71
CA GLN A 83 -10.54 2.48 19.96
C GLN A 83 -10.58 4.00 20.11
N SER A 84 -11.76 4.60 19.93
CA SER A 84 -12.01 6.03 20.12
C SER A 84 -12.35 6.31 21.58
N SER A 85 -11.82 7.40 22.13
CA SER A 85 -11.96 7.76 23.55
C SER A 85 -12.22 9.24 23.73
N TYR A 86 -12.61 9.64 24.93
CA TYR A 86 -12.70 11.05 25.32
C TYR A 86 -12.27 11.22 26.77
N GLY A 87 -11.90 12.44 27.14
CA GLY A 87 -11.45 12.69 28.50
C GLY A 87 -10.94 14.09 28.74
N VAL A 88 -10.26 14.24 29.86
CA VAL A 88 -9.59 15.47 30.26
C VAL A 88 -8.15 15.15 30.58
N GLY A 89 -7.21 15.90 30.00
CA GLY A 89 -5.78 15.72 30.19
C GLY A 89 -5.12 17.04 30.53
N THR A 90 -4.12 17.02 31.42
CA THR A 90 -3.27 18.20 31.65
C THR A 90 -2.34 18.38 30.47
N VAL A 91 -2.36 19.57 29.86
CA VAL A 91 -1.47 19.93 28.75
C VAL A 91 -0.07 20.27 29.27
N GLU A 92 0.01 20.90 30.45
CA GLU A 92 1.27 21.25 31.07
C GLU A 92 1.76 20.13 31.99
N GLU A 93 3.03 19.75 31.79
CA GLU A 93 3.73 18.78 32.64
C GLU A 93 3.90 19.35 34.04
N GLN A 94 3.45 18.62 35.06
CA GLN A 94 3.52 19.09 36.44
C GLN A 94 4.68 18.44 37.17
N GLU A 95 5.50 19.26 37.82
CA GLU A 95 6.56 18.78 38.69
C GLU A 95 5.97 18.12 39.93
N VAL A 96 6.36 16.87 40.20
CA VAL A 96 5.97 16.15 41.40
C VAL A 96 7.14 16.16 42.38
N PRO A 97 7.05 16.89 43.51
CA PRO A 97 8.17 17.14 44.40
C PRO A 97 8.55 15.93 45.28
N ASP A 98 7.78 14.84 45.21
CA ASP A 98 7.95 13.67 46.05
C ASP A 98 9.39 13.09 45.96
N PRO A 99 10.10 12.96 47.10
CA PRO A 99 11.53 12.61 47.13
C PRO A 99 11.82 11.14 46.83
N TRP A 100 10.81 10.27 46.95
CA TRP A 100 10.95 8.84 46.72
C TRP A 100 10.89 8.46 45.23
N LEU A 101 10.45 9.37 44.35
CA LEU A 101 10.45 9.15 42.91
C LEU A 101 11.88 9.15 42.36
N PRO A 102 12.21 8.29 41.38
CA PRO A 102 13.53 8.27 40.74
C PRO A 102 13.90 9.62 40.09
N ARG A 103 15.12 10.09 40.33
CA ARG A 103 15.68 11.34 39.78
C ARG A 103 16.99 11.04 39.04
N PRO A 104 16.95 10.64 37.76
CA PRO A 104 18.12 10.15 37.03
C PRO A 104 19.27 11.17 37.03
N ASP A 105 18.98 12.44 36.74
CA ASP A 105 19.96 13.54 36.74
C ASP A 105 19.68 14.58 37.84
N GLY A 106 19.13 14.14 38.98
CA GLY A 106 18.76 15.02 40.09
C GLY A 106 17.52 15.90 39.86
N LEU A 107 16.95 15.86 38.64
CA LEU A 107 15.71 16.54 38.31
C LEU A 107 14.49 15.78 38.85
N PRO A 108 13.48 16.49 39.37
CA PRO A 108 12.22 15.89 39.82
C PRO A 108 11.45 15.29 38.64
N ALA A 109 10.71 14.22 38.91
CA ALA A 109 9.85 13.63 37.91
C ALA A 109 8.68 14.57 37.60
N ARG A 110 8.27 14.60 36.34
CA ARG A 110 7.09 15.32 35.88
C ARG A 110 5.99 14.35 35.53
N MET A 111 4.76 14.75 35.76
CA MET A 111 3.60 13.90 35.53
C MET A 111 2.49 14.68 34.86
N VAL A 112 1.73 13.99 34.02
CA VAL A 112 0.44 14.45 33.51
C VAL A 112 -0.69 13.68 34.19
N LEU A 113 -1.82 14.35 34.37
CA LEU A 113 -3.05 13.75 34.85
C LEU A 113 -3.99 13.56 33.65
N ALA A 114 -4.59 12.39 33.54
CA ALA A 114 -5.55 12.08 32.50
C ALA A 114 -6.76 11.37 33.09
N ALA A 115 -7.94 11.94 32.92
CA ALA A 115 -9.23 11.35 33.25
C ALA A 115 -9.89 10.91 31.94
N GLN A 116 -9.53 9.71 31.46
CA GLN A 116 -10.02 9.13 30.21
C GLN A 116 -11.16 8.15 30.48
N ASP A 117 -12.14 8.13 29.58
CA ASP A 117 -13.28 7.22 29.63
C ASP A 117 -12.90 5.75 29.51
N ALA A 118 -13.81 4.86 29.90
CA ALA A 118 -13.76 3.41 29.65
C ALA A 118 -12.45 2.69 30.04
N LEU A 119 -11.69 3.21 31.02
CA LEU A 119 -10.41 2.61 31.44
C LEU A 119 -10.55 1.13 31.83
N GLY A 120 -11.68 0.74 32.43
CA GLY A 120 -11.96 -0.64 32.81
C GLY A 120 -12.14 -1.61 31.64
N ASP A 121 -12.56 -1.10 30.49
CA ASP A 121 -12.78 -1.91 29.27
C ASP A 121 -11.48 -2.06 28.46
N HIS A 122 -10.58 -1.07 28.57
CA HIS A 122 -9.32 -1.04 27.83
C HIS A 122 -8.08 -1.45 28.64
N ALA A 123 -8.25 -1.74 29.93
CA ALA A 123 -7.16 -2.15 30.82
C ALA A 123 -7.53 -3.36 31.67
N ARG A 124 -6.56 -4.25 31.86
CA ARG A 124 -6.65 -5.32 32.84
C ARG A 124 -6.05 -4.84 34.16
N LEU A 125 -6.79 -5.00 35.25
CA LEU A 125 -6.26 -4.74 36.58
C LEU A 125 -5.20 -5.78 36.95
N ARG A 126 -3.99 -5.30 37.29
CA ARG A 126 -2.86 -6.12 37.73
C ARG A 126 -2.77 -6.19 39.25
N GLU A 127 -2.94 -5.05 39.91
CA GLU A 127 -2.86 -4.93 41.37
C GLU A 127 -3.80 -3.82 41.86
N GLY A 128 -4.36 -3.98 43.06
CA GLY A 128 -5.20 -2.97 43.71
C GLY A 128 -6.64 -2.96 43.19
N ARG A 129 -7.17 -1.78 42.86
CA ARG A 129 -8.50 -1.55 42.27
C ARG A 129 -8.47 -0.39 41.28
N LEU A 130 -9.45 -0.32 40.38
CA LEU A 130 -9.65 0.87 39.54
C LEU A 130 -10.03 2.09 40.40
N PRO A 131 -9.60 3.31 40.00
CA PRO A 131 -9.87 4.53 40.75
C PRO A 131 -11.38 4.83 40.77
N ARG A 132 -11.85 5.45 41.85
CA ARG A 132 -13.24 5.91 41.98
C ARG A 132 -13.28 7.40 42.34
N ALA A 133 -14.32 8.08 41.87
CA ALA A 133 -14.70 9.38 42.41
C ALA A 133 -15.61 9.17 43.62
N ASN A 134 -15.20 9.63 44.80
CA ASN A 134 -16.01 9.55 46.02
C ASN A 134 -16.72 10.88 46.23
N GLY A 135 -18.06 10.88 46.12
CA GLY A 135 -18.87 12.09 46.28
C GLY A 135 -18.72 13.08 45.12
N THR A 136 -19.16 14.33 45.35
CA THR A 136 -19.09 15.39 44.33
C THR A 136 -17.68 15.97 44.27
N VAL A 137 -16.94 15.64 43.21
CA VAL A 137 -15.60 16.19 42.97
C VAL A 137 -15.72 17.58 42.33
N THR A 138 -15.02 18.55 42.92
CA THR A 138 -14.94 19.96 42.48
C THR A 138 -13.49 20.40 42.31
N ALA A 139 -13.27 21.62 41.82
CA ALA A 139 -11.93 22.18 41.68
C ALA A 139 -11.21 22.36 43.03
N ALA A 140 -11.94 22.42 44.14
CA ALA A 140 -11.41 22.55 45.50
C ALA A 140 -11.03 21.21 46.15
N THR A 141 -11.34 20.07 45.51
CA THR A 141 -11.08 18.74 46.08
C THR A 141 -9.59 18.53 46.36
N GLY A 142 -9.23 18.22 47.60
CA GLY A 142 -7.83 18.06 48.02
C GLY A 142 -7.21 16.69 47.74
N SER A 143 -8.03 15.66 47.49
CA SER A 143 -7.52 14.31 47.21
C SER A 143 -8.37 13.54 46.21
N VAL A 144 -7.72 12.81 45.29
CA VAL A 144 -8.37 11.95 44.30
C VAL A 144 -7.64 10.62 44.14
N GLU A 145 -8.33 9.63 43.59
CA GLU A 145 -7.75 8.31 43.29
C GLU A 145 -7.28 8.25 41.84
N ALA A 146 -6.17 7.55 41.59
CA ALA A 146 -5.65 7.29 40.26
C ALA A 146 -5.13 5.85 40.12
N ALA A 147 -5.07 5.36 38.89
CA ALA A 147 -4.31 4.21 38.49
C ALA A 147 -3.07 4.63 37.68
N VAL A 148 -2.10 3.74 37.58
CA VAL A 148 -0.92 3.91 36.72
C VAL A 148 -0.73 2.66 35.87
N SER A 149 -0.12 2.81 34.71
CA SER A 149 0.26 1.64 33.91
C SER A 149 1.35 0.83 34.62
N ALA A 150 1.44 -0.47 34.34
CA ALA A 150 2.46 -1.32 34.94
C ALA A 150 3.90 -0.92 34.60
N ASP A 151 4.14 -0.40 33.39
CA ASP A 151 5.45 0.14 33.02
C ASP A 151 5.77 1.41 33.81
N THR A 152 4.79 2.32 33.97
CA THR A 152 4.93 3.53 34.81
C THR A 152 5.22 3.15 36.26
N ALA A 153 4.47 2.18 36.82
CA ALA A 153 4.68 1.72 38.18
C ALA A 153 6.08 1.13 38.41
N ARG A 154 6.57 0.32 37.47
CA ARG A 154 7.89 -0.30 37.55
C ARG A 154 9.01 0.73 37.48
N ASP A 155 8.97 1.62 36.50
CA ASP A 155 10.11 2.48 36.18
C ASP A 155 10.19 3.68 37.13
N LEU A 156 9.04 4.24 37.55
CA LEU A 156 8.94 5.30 38.55
C LEU A 156 8.82 4.78 39.99
N ARG A 157 8.88 3.45 40.19
CA ARG A 157 8.80 2.78 41.51
C ARG A 157 7.53 3.12 42.30
N ILE A 158 6.43 3.38 41.60
CA ILE A 158 5.13 3.68 42.20
C ILE A 158 4.46 2.36 42.62
N LYS A 159 3.86 2.35 43.81
CA LYS A 159 3.12 1.20 44.34
C LYS A 159 1.67 1.57 44.59
N VAL A 160 0.80 0.57 44.70
CA VAL A 160 -0.54 0.79 45.23
C VAL A 160 -0.44 1.34 46.65
N GLY A 161 -1.13 2.44 46.92
CA GLY A 161 -1.08 3.21 48.16
C GLY A 161 -0.15 4.42 48.12
N SER A 162 0.73 4.54 47.12
CA SER A 162 1.56 5.74 46.92
C SER A 162 0.68 6.98 46.76
N VAL A 163 1.12 8.10 47.34
CA VAL A 163 0.46 9.41 47.20
C VAL A 163 1.44 10.33 46.50
N LEU A 164 0.98 10.96 45.42
CA LEU A 164 1.74 11.96 44.66
C LEU A 164 1.10 13.32 44.86
N HIS A 165 1.91 14.36 45.05
CA HIS A 165 1.43 15.71 45.34
C HIS A 165 1.59 16.60 44.10
N PHE A 166 0.47 17.04 43.53
CA PHE A 166 0.45 17.93 42.38
C PHE A 166 0.30 19.38 42.83
N PRO A 167 1.10 20.32 42.30
CA PRO A 167 1.03 21.72 42.70
C PRO A 167 -0.35 22.31 42.40
N GLY A 168 -0.99 22.86 43.44
CA GLY A 168 -2.27 23.56 43.33
C GLY A 168 -2.09 24.98 42.78
N MET A 169 -3.05 25.46 41.99
CA MET A 169 -3.16 26.89 41.68
C MET A 169 -3.88 27.60 42.84
N GLU A 170 -3.17 28.49 43.54
CA GLU A 170 -3.72 29.30 44.64
C GLU A 170 -4.33 28.48 45.81
N ARG A 171 -3.91 27.22 45.96
CA ARG A 171 -4.41 26.30 47.00
C ARG A 171 -3.36 25.26 47.39
N GLU A 172 -3.69 24.45 48.40
CA GLU A 172 -2.86 23.30 48.79
C GLU A 172 -2.70 22.28 47.64
N PRO A 173 -1.56 21.56 47.59
CA PRO A 173 -1.32 20.54 46.57
C PRO A 173 -2.44 19.48 46.51
N LEU A 174 -2.79 19.06 45.30
CA LEU A 174 -3.72 17.96 45.08
C LEU A 174 -3.02 16.62 45.38
N ALA A 175 -3.50 15.91 46.40
CA ALA A 175 -3.00 14.58 46.75
C ALA A 175 -3.65 13.50 45.87
N VAL A 176 -2.89 12.94 44.93
CA VAL A 176 -3.34 11.86 44.05
C VAL A 176 -2.87 10.52 44.61
N ARG A 177 -3.81 9.72 45.12
CA ARG A 177 -3.53 8.39 45.67
C ARG A 177 -3.63 7.33 44.58
N VAL A 178 -2.56 6.57 44.41
CA VAL A 178 -2.53 5.43 43.49
C VAL A 178 -3.26 4.25 44.12
N THR A 179 -4.38 3.84 43.54
CA THR A 179 -5.23 2.75 44.04
C THR A 179 -5.12 1.47 43.23
N GLY A 180 -4.58 1.55 42.02
CA GLY A 180 -4.38 0.38 41.16
C GLY A 180 -3.26 0.52 40.15
N ILE A 181 -2.77 -0.62 39.70
CA ILE A 181 -1.83 -0.76 38.59
C ILE A 181 -2.53 -1.54 37.49
N VAL A 182 -2.51 -1.03 36.26
CA VAL A 182 -3.22 -1.60 35.11
C VAL A 182 -2.26 -2.01 33.99
N ASP A 183 -2.55 -3.13 33.34
CA ASP A 183 -1.89 -3.56 32.10
C ASP A 183 -2.82 -3.24 30.91
N PRO A 184 -2.38 -2.50 29.89
CA PRO A 184 -3.17 -2.22 28.68
C PRO A 184 -3.61 -3.50 27.96
N HIS A 185 -4.88 -3.60 27.53
CA HIS A 185 -5.36 -4.75 26.74
C HIS A 185 -4.73 -4.78 25.34
N GLU A 186 -4.77 -3.66 24.64
CA GLU A 186 -4.15 -3.46 23.32
C GLU A 186 -3.16 -2.29 23.39
N PRO A 187 -1.90 -2.52 23.80
CA PRO A 187 -0.91 -1.45 23.97
C PRO A 187 -0.59 -0.67 22.68
N ARG A 188 -0.89 -1.27 21.51
CA ARG A 188 -0.73 -0.64 20.19
C ARG A 188 -2.05 -0.15 19.58
N GLY A 189 -3.17 -0.34 20.29
CA GLY A 189 -4.47 0.17 19.91
C GLY A 189 -4.54 1.67 20.16
N ALA A 190 -5.37 2.38 19.39
CA ALA A 190 -5.40 3.84 19.43
C ALA A 190 -5.73 4.40 20.81
N TYR A 191 -6.54 3.69 21.62
CA TYR A 191 -6.86 4.10 22.98
C TYR A 191 -5.61 4.39 23.84
N TRP A 192 -4.56 3.57 23.71
CA TRP A 192 -3.32 3.69 24.49
C TRP A 192 -2.19 4.36 23.72
N SER A 193 -2.09 4.10 22.41
CA SER A 193 -0.95 4.53 21.60
C SER A 193 -1.23 5.77 20.75
N ALA A 194 -2.35 6.46 20.92
CA ALA A 194 -2.45 7.84 20.44
C ALA A 194 -1.79 8.81 21.42
N GLN A 195 -1.83 8.49 22.72
CA GLN A 195 -1.15 9.20 23.79
C GLN A 195 -0.23 8.23 24.53
N HIS A 196 0.91 7.90 23.90
CA HIS A 196 1.82 6.85 24.37
C HIS A 196 2.20 6.97 25.85
N LEU A 197 2.29 8.21 26.35
CA LEU A 197 2.63 8.52 27.74
C LEU A 197 1.64 7.92 28.77
N LEU A 198 0.38 7.69 28.39
CA LEU A 198 -0.61 7.03 29.24
C LEU A 198 -0.25 5.58 29.56
N GLY A 199 0.38 4.89 28.60
CA GLY A 199 0.77 3.49 28.72
C GLY A 199 2.20 3.30 29.18
N THR A 200 3.14 4.14 28.73
CA THR A 200 4.58 3.95 28.94
C THR A 200 5.23 5.27 29.40
N PRO A 201 6.00 5.26 30.51
CA PRO A 201 6.72 6.45 30.95
C PRO A 201 7.86 6.76 29.98
N ALA A 202 8.20 8.04 29.84
CA ALA A 202 9.27 8.52 29.00
C ALA A 202 10.40 9.12 29.82
N LEU A 203 11.63 8.92 29.37
CA LEU A 203 12.80 9.63 29.88
C LEU A 203 13.11 10.78 28.93
N VAL A 204 12.82 12.00 29.35
CA VAL A 204 12.81 13.19 28.48
C VAL A 204 13.98 14.10 28.83
N PRO A 205 14.76 14.59 27.84
CA PRO A 205 15.79 15.60 28.09
C PRO A 205 15.15 16.94 28.46
N PHE A 206 15.73 17.63 29.43
CA PHE A 206 15.30 18.95 29.86
C PHE A 206 15.51 19.96 28.72
N PRO A 207 14.45 20.65 28.27
CA PRO A 207 14.55 21.59 27.16
C PRO A 207 15.55 22.71 27.44
N GLY A 208 16.47 22.96 26.50
CA GLY A 208 17.43 24.07 26.60
C GLY A 208 18.61 23.85 27.55
N ASP A 209 18.73 22.67 28.16
CA ASP A 209 19.87 22.34 29.03
C ASP A 209 21.08 21.87 28.21
N PRO A 210 22.26 22.54 28.30
CA PRO A 210 23.46 22.15 27.55
C PRO A 210 23.97 20.77 27.94
N ASP A 211 23.75 20.37 29.20
CA ASP A 211 24.18 19.08 29.75
C ASP A 211 23.22 17.93 29.37
N ARG A 212 22.10 18.24 28.69
CA ARG A 212 21.06 17.29 28.28
C ARG A 212 20.56 16.41 29.42
N ARG A 213 20.49 16.96 30.64
CA ARG A 213 19.95 16.23 31.80
C ARG A 213 18.54 15.78 31.50
N GLN A 214 18.17 14.62 32.03
CA GLN A 214 16.92 13.95 31.76
C GLN A 214 16.07 13.87 33.02
N TYR A 215 14.76 13.87 32.85
CA TYR A 215 13.79 13.63 33.91
C TYR A 215 12.77 12.59 33.44
N TRP A 216 12.15 11.91 34.40
CA TRP A 216 11.06 10.99 34.11
C TRP A 216 9.77 11.75 33.88
N LEU A 217 9.09 11.46 32.78
CA LEU A 217 7.74 11.89 32.46
C LEU A 217 6.81 10.68 32.53
N GLY A 218 5.75 10.77 33.33
CA GLY A 218 4.74 9.71 33.45
C GLY A 218 3.32 10.26 33.40
N ALA A 219 2.33 9.37 33.36
CA ALA A 219 0.91 9.72 33.42
C ALA A 219 0.21 8.99 34.57
N LEU A 220 -0.76 9.68 35.18
CA LEU A 220 -1.70 9.10 36.14
C LEU A 220 -3.11 9.13 35.56
N LEU A 221 -3.79 8.00 35.66
CA LEU A 221 -5.11 7.77 35.10
C LEU A 221 -6.17 7.93 36.20
N LEU A 222 -6.93 9.00 36.15
CA LEU A 222 -8.00 9.30 37.10
C LEU A 222 -9.31 8.66 36.64
N HIS A 223 -10.25 8.54 37.57
CA HIS A 223 -11.64 8.29 37.20
C HIS A 223 -12.19 9.50 36.40
N PRO A 224 -13.00 9.31 35.35
CA PRO A 224 -13.57 10.42 34.56
C PRO A 224 -14.28 11.48 35.41
N ASP A 225 -15.11 11.06 36.37
CA ASP A 225 -15.78 11.98 37.31
C ASP A 225 -14.83 12.76 38.25
N ALA A 226 -13.56 12.38 38.35
CA ALA A 226 -12.56 13.11 39.12
C ALA A 226 -11.89 14.25 38.34
N ALA A 227 -12.18 14.40 37.04
CA ALA A 227 -11.62 15.44 36.18
C ALA A 227 -11.78 16.89 36.71
N PRO A 228 -12.89 17.29 37.38
CA PRO A 228 -13.01 18.63 37.95
C PRO A 228 -11.90 19.01 38.94
N ALA A 229 -11.31 18.04 39.66
CA ALA A 229 -10.20 18.31 40.59
C ALA A 229 -8.94 18.85 39.90
N MET A 230 -8.77 18.54 38.61
CA MET A 230 -7.63 18.99 37.81
C MET A 230 -7.67 20.51 37.54
N LEU A 231 -8.85 21.14 37.58
CA LEU A 231 -9.00 22.59 37.38
C LEU A 231 -8.25 23.42 38.42
N GLY A 232 -8.06 22.87 39.63
CA GLY A 232 -7.29 23.53 40.68
C GLY A 232 -5.80 23.21 40.67
N THR A 233 -5.26 22.59 39.62
CA THR A 233 -3.83 22.23 39.49
C THR A 233 -3.14 23.08 38.44
N ALA A 234 -1.82 23.23 38.50
CA ALA A 234 -1.06 24.02 37.52
C ALA A 234 -1.05 23.41 36.10
N GLY A 235 -1.54 22.18 35.90
CA GLY A 235 -1.41 21.43 34.63
C GLY A 235 -2.30 21.86 33.46
N ASN A 236 -3.06 22.96 33.58
CA ASN A 236 -3.92 23.50 32.52
C ASN A 236 -4.78 22.42 31.81
N PRO A 237 -5.81 21.86 32.48
CA PRO A 237 -6.55 20.71 31.96
C PRO A 237 -7.36 21.06 30.71
N ALA A 238 -7.08 20.38 29.61
CA ALA A 238 -7.82 20.46 28.36
C ALA A 238 -8.77 19.26 28.20
N ARG A 239 -9.95 19.52 27.65
CA ARG A 239 -10.90 18.48 27.26
C ARG A 239 -10.48 17.95 25.90
N TYR A 240 -10.52 16.64 25.70
CA TYR A 240 -10.21 16.05 24.40
C TYR A 240 -11.18 14.94 24.00
N TRP A 241 -11.37 14.80 22.69
CA TRP A 241 -12.07 13.71 22.03
C TRP A 241 -11.14 13.13 20.99
N GLN A 242 -10.81 11.87 21.14
CA GLN A 242 -9.89 11.15 20.28
C GLN A 242 -10.68 10.19 19.40
N VAL A 243 -10.66 10.45 18.10
CA VAL A 243 -11.33 9.62 17.10
C VAL A 243 -10.29 8.73 16.42
N ALA A 244 -10.39 7.42 16.67
CA ALA A 244 -9.53 6.43 16.05
C ALA A 244 -10.01 6.13 14.62
N SER A 245 -9.14 6.31 13.64
CA SER A 245 -9.45 5.98 12.24
C SER A 245 -9.40 4.46 12.02
N ASP A 246 -10.46 3.88 11.46
CA ASP A 246 -10.42 2.50 10.98
C ASP A 246 -9.84 2.46 9.57
N LEU A 247 -8.65 1.86 9.46
CA LEU A 247 -7.93 1.75 8.19
C LEU A 247 -8.15 0.38 7.55
N THR A 248 -8.83 -0.55 8.22
CA THR A 248 -9.05 -1.95 7.82
C THR A 248 -10.16 -2.05 6.76
N GLY A 249 -9.90 -1.47 5.60
CA GLY A 249 -10.88 -1.41 4.50
C GLY A 249 -10.65 -0.23 3.56
N LEU A 250 -9.65 0.61 3.87
CA LEU A 250 -9.27 1.69 3.00
C LEU A 250 -8.52 1.19 1.78
N HIS A 251 -8.89 1.74 0.64
CA HIS A 251 -8.20 1.46 -0.59
C HIS A 251 -7.22 2.56 -0.94
N ALA A 252 -6.06 2.19 -1.48
CA ALA A 252 -5.05 3.13 -1.93
C ALA A 252 -5.57 4.06 -3.04
N HIS A 253 -6.66 3.73 -3.72
CA HIS A 253 -7.25 4.64 -4.71
C HIS A 253 -8.11 5.75 -4.10
N ASP A 254 -8.45 5.68 -2.82
CA ASP A 254 -9.23 6.68 -2.10
C ASP A 254 -8.35 7.71 -1.37
N ILE A 255 -7.02 7.64 -1.51
CA ILE A 255 -6.07 8.54 -0.81
C ILE A 255 -6.47 10.01 -0.96
N SER A 256 -6.74 10.49 -2.19
CA SER A 256 -7.10 11.90 -2.39
C SER A 256 -8.38 12.30 -1.65
N ARG A 257 -9.35 11.38 -1.58
CA ARG A 257 -10.60 11.57 -0.82
C ARG A 257 -10.30 11.60 0.68
N LEU A 258 -9.45 10.69 1.16
CA LEU A 258 -9.06 10.60 2.58
C LEU A 258 -8.27 11.84 3.03
N THR A 259 -7.31 12.30 2.23
CA THR A 259 -6.55 13.53 2.52
C THR A 259 -7.49 14.74 2.57
N SER A 260 -8.45 14.85 1.65
CA SER A 260 -9.44 15.92 1.69
C SER A 260 -10.39 15.81 2.89
N ALA A 261 -10.76 14.59 3.30
CA ALA A 261 -11.59 14.35 4.48
C ALA A 261 -10.85 14.70 5.78
N ALA A 262 -9.57 14.31 5.90
CA ALA A 262 -8.71 14.67 7.02
C ALA A 262 -8.55 16.20 7.11
N ALA A 263 -8.20 16.88 6.02
CA ALA A 263 -8.08 18.33 5.98
C ALA A 263 -9.40 19.05 6.33
N THR A 264 -10.54 18.47 5.95
CA THR A 264 -11.87 19.02 6.28
C THR A 264 -12.18 18.94 7.77
N LEU A 265 -11.74 17.87 8.44
CA LEU A 265 -11.89 17.68 9.89
C LEU A 265 -10.88 18.49 10.68
N GLU A 266 -9.68 18.70 10.14
CA GLU A 266 -8.60 19.43 10.82
C GLU A 266 -8.77 20.96 10.75
N SER A 267 -9.06 21.50 9.56
CA SER A 267 -9.10 22.97 9.35
C SER A 267 -10.32 23.45 8.56
N GLY A 268 -11.22 22.54 8.16
CA GLY A 268 -12.32 22.83 7.25
C GLY A 268 -13.70 22.97 7.90
N PRO A 269 -14.78 22.83 7.09
CA PRO A 269 -16.15 22.92 7.59
C PRO A 269 -16.52 21.83 8.61
N GLY A 270 -15.80 20.70 8.62
CA GLY A 270 -15.97 19.64 9.61
C GLY A 270 -15.65 20.14 11.03
N LEU A 271 -14.52 20.85 11.18
CA LEU A 271 -14.16 21.49 12.46
C LEU A 271 -15.16 22.57 12.86
N GLN A 272 -15.62 23.39 11.92
CA GLN A 272 -16.61 24.44 12.22
C GLN A 272 -17.92 23.85 12.74
N GLN A 273 -18.37 22.74 12.16
CA GLN A 273 -19.56 22.05 12.67
C GLN A 273 -19.30 21.38 14.03
N ALA A 274 -18.09 20.88 14.29
CA ALA A 274 -17.72 20.33 15.59
C ALA A 274 -17.73 21.43 16.68
N ARG A 275 -17.27 22.64 16.35
CA ARG A 275 -17.28 23.81 17.23
C ARG A 275 -18.68 24.24 17.65
N THR A 276 -19.66 24.19 16.74
CA THR A 276 -21.05 24.59 17.06
C THR A 276 -21.74 23.62 18.02
N VAL A 277 -21.30 22.37 18.05
CA VAL A 277 -21.90 21.31 18.87
C VAL A 277 -21.22 21.15 20.22
N THR A 278 -19.95 21.52 20.31
CA THR A 278 -19.08 21.23 21.47
C THR A 278 -18.57 22.50 22.14
N ASP A 279 -17.61 23.17 21.51
CA ASP A 279 -16.92 24.33 22.08
C ASP A 279 -16.40 25.22 20.93
N PRO A 280 -16.61 26.55 20.96
CA PRO A 280 -16.12 27.45 19.92
C PRO A 280 -14.60 27.47 19.77
N GLU A 281 -13.85 27.18 20.85
CA GLU A 281 -12.38 27.15 20.87
C GLU A 281 -11.81 25.75 20.56
N LEU A 282 -12.64 24.81 20.10
CA LEU A 282 -12.20 23.48 19.71
C LEU A 282 -11.13 23.56 18.60
N ALA A 283 -10.00 22.92 18.83
CA ALA A 283 -8.93 22.70 17.87
C ALA A 283 -8.90 21.23 17.47
N ALA A 284 -8.59 20.96 16.21
CA ALA A 284 -8.32 19.62 15.72
C ALA A 284 -6.83 19.50 15.38
N SER A 285 -6.24 18.36 15.70
CA SER A 285 -4.88 17.99 15.33
C SER A 285 -4.86 16.55 14.83
N THR A 286 -4.18 16.34 13.72
CA THR A 286 -3.94 15.01 13.15
C THR A 286 -2.72 15.10 12.24
N ASP A 287 -1.89 14.05 12.21
CA ASP A 287 -0.78 13.93 11.25
C ASP A 287 -1.15 12.97 10.10
N LEU A 288 -2.44 12.62 9.97
CA LEU A 288 -2.89 11.62 9.01
C LEU A 288 -2.68 12.11 7.58
N ASP A 289 -2.81 13.41 7.34
CA ASP A 289 -2.56 14.05 6.06
C ASP A 289 -1.11 13.85 5.61
N ASP A 290 -0.13 14.04 6.50
CA ASP A 290 1.29 13.81 6.27
C ASP A 290 1.58 12.35 5.93
N VAL A 291 1.02 11.41 6.71
CA VAL A 291 1.18 9.97 6.46
C VAL A 291 0.63 9.58 5.09
N LEU A 292 -0.55 10.10 4.73
CA LEU A 292 -1.16 9.87 3.43
C LEU A 292 -0.34 10.50 2.30
N HIS A 293 0.20 11.70 2.52
CA HIS A 293 1.01 12.42 1.55
C HIS A 293 2.35 11.73 1.30
N ASP A 294 3.02 11.25 2.34
CA ASP A 294 4.26 10.46 2.24
C ASP A 294 4.02 9.16 1.47
N TYR A 295 2.90 8.48 1.73
CA TYR A 295 2.52 7.29 0.98
C TYR A 295 2.24 7.60 -0.50
N ASP A 296 1.54 8.70 -0.81
CA ASP A 296 1.25 9.11 -2.18
C ASP A 296 2.53 9.47 -2.96
N ARG A 297 3.50 10.14 -2.32
CA ARG A 297 4.82 10.41 -2.88
C ARG A 297 5.56 9.11 -3.21
N LEU A 298 5.56 8.15 -2.29
CA LEU A 298 6.19 6.84 -2.50
C LEU A 298 5.55 6.10 -3.68
N ARG A 299 4.21 6.09 -3.74
CA ARG A 299 3.47 5.43 -4.83
C ARG A 299 3.72 6.09 -6.18
N SER A 300 3.72 7.42 -6.22
CA SER A 300 3.97 8.21 -7.43
C SER A 300 5.39 7.98 -7.97
N ALA A 301 6.38 7.77 -7.10
CA ALA A 301 7.75 7.44 -7.50
C ALA A 301 7.86 6.04 -8.14
N ILE A 302 7.08 5.05 -7.67
CA ILE A 302 7.14 3.67 -8.15
C ILE A 302 6.21 3.43 -9.35
N GLY A 303 5.17 4.26 -9.52
CA GLY A 303 4.18 4.18 -10.59
C GLY A 303 4.76 3.96 -12.00
N PRO A 304 5.75 4.74 -12.45
CA PRO A 304 6.39 4.56 -13.75
C PRO A 304 7.04 3.18 -13.96
N LEU A 305 7.62 2.58 -12.92
CA LEU A 305 8.23 1.25 -13.00
C LEU A 305 7.17 0.16 -13.20
N ILE A 306 6.07 0.25 -12.45
CA ILE A 306 4.93 -0.67 -12.56
C ILE A 306 4.29 -0.53 -13.94
N ALA A 307 4.12 0.71 -14.42
CA ALA A 307 3.66 1.00 -15.77
C ALA A 307 4.54 0.31 -16.82
N VAL A 308 5.86 0.54 -16.81
CA VAL A 308 6.78 -0.08 -17.79
C VAL A 308 6.68 -1.61 -17.78
N ALA A 309 6.63 -2.22 -16.60
CA ALA A 309 6.47 -3.67 -16.47
C ALA A 309 5.12 -4.15 -17.04
N ALA A 310 4.02 -3.48 -16.69
CA ALA A 310 2.67 -3.79 -17.15
C ALA A 310 2.52 -3.68 -18.68
N PHE A 311 2.95 -2.56 -19.23
CA PHE A 311 2.87 -2.28 -20.66
C PHE A 311 3.82 -3.14 -21.49
N GLY A 312 5.04 -3.41 -20.98
CA GLY A 312 6.01 -4.30 -21.61
C GLY A 312 5.48 -5.73 -21.72
N THR A 313 5.03 -6.30 -20.61
CA THR A 313 4.46 -7.66 -20.56
C THR A 313 3.18 -7.78 -21.38
N GLY A 314 2.29 -6.76 -21.33
CA GLY A 314 1.09 -6.70 -22.15
C GLY A 314 1.38 -6.69 -23.66
N THR A 315 2.42 -5.95 -24.08
CA THR A 315 2.85 -5.89 -25.49
C THR A 315 3.38 -7.23 -25.96
N VAL A 316 4.24 -7.88 -25.16
CA VAL A 316 4.77 -9.21 -25.48
C VAL A 316 3.63 -10.23 -25.59
N ALA A 317 2.68 -10.21 -24.66
CA ALA A 317 1.50 -11.08 -24.72
C ALA A 317 0.69 -10.84 -26.00
N ALA A 318 0.44 -9.58 -26.38
CA ALA A 318 -0.26 -9.25 -27.61
C ALA A 318 0.47 -9.77 -28.86
N VAL A 319 1.78 -9.59 -28.94
CA VAL A 319 2.60 -10.08 -30.07
C VAL A 319 2.53 -11.61 -30.18
N VAL A 320 2.64 -12.32 -29.05
CA VAL A 320 2.54 -13.79 -29.01
C VAL A 320 1.16 -14.25 -29.48
N LEU A 321 0.09 -13.58 -29.08
CA LEU A 321 -1.28 -13.91 -29.52
C LEU A 321 -1.46 -13.68 -31.03
N LEU A 322 -0.92 -12.57 -31.56
CA LEU A 322 -0.95 -12.29 -33.00
C LEU A 322 -0.14 -13.30 -33.81
N MET A 323 1.03 -13.73 -33.31
CA MET A 323 1.85 -14.77 -33.94
C MET A 323 1.15 -16.12 -33.93
N ALA A 324 0.54 -16.52 -32.80
CA ALA A 324 -0.22 -17.75 -32.70
C ALA A 324 -1.43 -17.77 -33.66
N GLY A 325 -2.17 -16.66 -33.76
CA GLY A 325 -3.24 -16.52 -34.75
C GLY A 325 -2.74 -16.59 -36.20
N GLY A 326 -1.54 -16.06 -36.47
CA GLY A 326 -0.88 -16.16 -37.77
C GLY A 326 -0.52 -17.60 -38.16
N LEU A 327 0.05 -18.36 -37.23
CA LEU A 327 0.42 -19.77 -37.45
C LEU A 327 -0.81 -20.67 -37.65
N ALA A 328 -1.93 -20.37 -37.01
CA ALA A 328 -3.19 -21.09 -37.21
C ALA A 328 -3.85 -20.82 -38.58
N ALA A 329 -3.51 -19.70 -39.23
CA ALA A 329 -4.09 -19.30 -40.51
C ALA A 329 -3.37 -19.90 -41.74
N ASP A 330 -2.09 -20.26 -41.61
CA ASP A 330 -1.26 -20.77 -42.71
C ASP A 330 -1.80 -22.07 -43.35
N PRO A 331 -2.27 -23.08 -42.59
CA PRO A 331 -2.79 -24.32 -43.17
C PRO A 331 -4.12 -24.16 -43.92
N ARG A 332 -4.93 -23.16 -43.57
CA ARG A 332 -6.32 -22.99 -44.04
C ARG A 332 -6.44 -22.25 -45.39
N ARG A 333 -5.31 -21.80 -45.96
CA ARG A 333 -5.29 -21.06 -47.23
C ARG A 333 -5.85 -21.86 -48.42
N GLY A 334 -5.61 -23.18 -48.44
CA GLY A 334 -6.11 -24.07 -49.50
C GLY A 334 -7.62 -24.19 -49.51
N GLU A 335 -8.24 -24.37 -48.33
CA GLU A 335 -9.70 -24.45 -48.18
C GLU A 335 -10.40 -23.12 -48.51
N LEU A 336 -9.81 -22.00 -48.10
CA LEU A 336 -10.35 -20.67 -48.38
C LEU A 336 -10.29 -20.31 -49.87
N ALA A 337 -9.29 -20.81 -50.60
CA ALA A 337 -9.20 -20.65 -52.05
C ALA A 337 -10.32 -21.43 -52.78
N LEU A 338 -10.64 -22.65 -52.32
CA LEU A 338 -11.72 -23.48 -52.89
C LEU A 338 -13.12 -22.91 -52.62
N LEU A 339 -13.37 -22.38 -51.42
CA LEU A 339 -14.63 -21.71 -51.09
C LEU A 339 -14.86 -20.44 -51.90
N ARG A 340 -13.79 -19.75 -52.28
CA ARG A 340 -13.85 -18.56 -53.12
C ARG A 340 -14.08 -18.90 -54.60
N ALA A 341 -13.48 -19.99 -55.08
CA ALA A 341 -13.74 -20.50 -56.43
C ALA A 341 -15.21 -20.90 -56.64
N ARG A 342 -15.93 -21.26 -55.56
CA ARG A 342 -17.37 -21.53 -55.55
C ARG A 342 -18.27 -20.31 -55.35
N GLY A 343 -17.73 -19.09 -55.46
CA GLY A 343 -18.53 -17.85 -55.39
C GLY A 343 -18.78 -17.29 -53.98
N GLY A 344 -18.08 -17.79 -52.95
CA GLY A 344 -18.24 -17.30 -51.58
C GLY A 344 -17.88 -15.81 -51.42
N SER A 345 -18.78 -15.03 -50.82
CA SER A 345 -18.54 -13.61 -50.55
C SER A 345 -17.47 -13.43 -49.45
N LEU A 346 -16.58 -12.43 -49.64
CA LEU A 346 -15.53 -12.10 -48.66
C LEU A 346 -16.06 -11.86 -47.25
N ARG A 347 -17.22 -11.20 -47.14
CA ARG A 347 -17.88 -10.92 -45.86
C ARG A 347 -18.40 -12.19 -45.17
N GLY A 348 -18.98 -13.12 -45.94
CA GLY A 348 -19.45 -14.40 -45.41
C GLY A 348 -18.30 -15.28 -44.90
N ILE A 349 -17.18 -15.31 -45.64
CA ILE A 349 -15.98 -16.06 -45.24
C ILE A 349 -15.34 -15.44 -43.99
N SER A 350 -15.22 -14.11 -43.91
CA SER A 350 -14.69 -13.44 -42.71
C SER A 350 -15.60 -13.62 -41.49
N GLY A 351 -16.93 -13.61 -41.68
CA GLY A 351 -17.89 -13.83 -40.60
C GLY A 351 -17.83 -15.25 -40.05
N ARG A 352 -17.72 -16.26 -40.92
CA ARG A 352 -17.60 -17.67 -40.51
C ARG A 352 -16.30 -17.95 -39.75
N LEU A 353 -15.18 -17.40 -40.22
CA LEU A 353 -13.89 -17.50 -39.52
C LEU A 353 -13.93 -16.81 -38.15
N LEU A 354 -14.63 -15.67 -38.04
CA LEU A 354 -14.80 -14.97 -36.77
C LEU A 354 -15.68 -15.78 -35.81
N ALA A 355 -16.74 -16.42 -36.29
CA ALA A 355 -17.58 -17.29 -35.48
C ALA A 355 -16.79 -18.51 -34.96
N GLU A 356 -16.00 -19.16 -35.81
CA GLU A 356 -15.20 -20.33 -35.44
C GLU A 356 -14.11 -19.98 -34.40
N THR A 357 -13.47 -18.82 -34.53
CA THR A 357 -12.49 -18.35 -33.53
C THR A 357 -13.16 -17.88 -32.25
N ALA A 358 -14.34 -17.28 -32.33
CA ALA A 358 -15.11 -16.84 -31.16
C ALA A 358 -15.52 -18.03 -30.27
N VAL A 359 -15.91 -19.17 -30.87
CA VAL A 359 -16.29 -20.38 -30.12
C VAL A 359 -15.16 -20.89 -29.23
N VAL A 360 -13.89 -20.69 -29.59
CA VAL A 360 -12.75 -21.11 -28.78
C VAL A 360 -12.22 -19.96 -27.89
N ALA A 361 -12.22 -18.73 -28.40
CA ALA A 361 -11.65 -17.58 -27.71
C ALA A 361 -12.50 -17.09 -26.54
N VAL A 362 -13.83 -17.08 -26.69
CA VAL A 362 -14.77 -16.64 -25.65
C VAL A 362 -14.71 -17.52 -24.40
N PRO A 363 -14.83 -18.86 -24.47
CA PRO A 363 -14.72 -19.69 -23.28
C PRO A 363 -13.32 -19.67 -22.68
N ALA A 364 -12.26 -19.56 -23.49
CA ALA A 364 -10.90 -19.41 -22.98
C ALA A 364 -10.69 -18.09 -22.21
N ALA A 365 -11.30 -17.00 -22.67
CA ALA A 365 -11.28 -15.71 -21.96
C ALA A 365 -12.11 -15.75 -20.68
N ALA A 366 -13.27 -16.41 -20.70
CA ALA A 366 -14.11 -16.62 -19.52
C ALA A 366 -13.39 -17.45 -18.45
N LEU A 367 -12.70 -18.53 -18.84
CA LEU A 367 -11.87 -19.33 -17.94
C LEU A 367 -10.68 -18.54 -17.36
N GLY A 368 -10.05 -17.69 -18.17
CA GLY A 368 -8.98 -16.81 -17.68
C GLY A 368 -9.48 -15.77 -16.68
N LEU A 369 -10.64 -15.17 -16.93
CA LEU A 369 -11.27 -14.20 -16.03
C LEU A 369 -11.71 -14.85 -14.71
N THR A 370 -12.37 -16.01 -14.77
CA THR A 370 -12.80 -16.75 -13.57
C THR A 370 -11.60 -17.19 -12.72
N ALA A 371 -10.53 -17.68 -13.33
CA ALA A 371 -9.28 -17.98 -12.62
C ALA A 371 -8.69 -16.75 -11.93
N ALA A 372 -8.68 -15.59 -12.61
CA ALA A 372 -8.20 -14.33 -12.01
C ALA A 372 -9.10 -13.83 -10.86
N LEU A 373 -10.42 -14.03 -10.97
CA LEU A 373 -11.39 -13.68 -9.93
C LEU A 373 -11.22 -14.53 -8.67
N LEU A 374 -11.02 -15.84 -8.84
CA LEU A 374 -10.80 -16.77 -7.74
C LEU A 374 -9.45 -16.55 -7.05
N ALA A 375 -8.41 -16.22 -7.82
CA ALA A 375 -7.07 -16.00 -7.27
C ALA A 375 -6.91 -14.65 -6.53
N LEU A 376 -7.65 -13.61 -6.93
CA LEU A 376 -7.59 -12.28 -6.33
C LEU A 376 -8.99 -11.74 -6.00
N PRO A 377 -9.60 -12.10 -4.86
CA PRO A 377 -10.85 -11.48 -4.40
C PRO A 377 -10.64 -9.99 -4.07
N GLY A 378 -11.68 -9.16 -4.26
CA GLY A 378 -11.72 -7.77 -3.73
C GLY A 378 -11.42 -6.61 -4.69
N ALA A 379 -11.13 -6.83 -5.98
CA ALA A 379 -10.68 -5.75 -6.87
C ALA A 379 -11.65 -5.42 -8.03
N ARG A 380 -11.47 -4.20 -8.58
CA ARG A 380 -12.33 -3.53 -9.57
C ARG A 380 -12.67 -4.42 -10.78
N LEU A 381 -13.83 -5.08 -10.72
CA LEU A 381 -14.32 -6.01 -11.74
C LEU A 381 -14.34 -5.39 -13.14
N ARG A 382 -14.68 -4.09 -13.25
CA ARG A 382 -14.75 -3.34 -14.52
C ARG A 382 -13.44 -3.37 -15.32
N TYR A 383 -12.29 -3.17 -14.68
CA TYR A 383 -11.00 -3.12 -15.38
C TYR A 383 -10.51 -4.52 -15.74
N ALA A 384 -10.78 -5.51 -14.89
CA ALA A 384 -10.50 -6.91 -15.19
C ALA A 384 -11.34 -7.43 -16.38
N VAL A 385 -12.63 -7.08 -16.42
CA VAL A 385 -13.53 -7.42 -17.54
C VAL A 385 -13.09 -6.69 -18.81
N ALA A 386 -12.78 -5.40 -18.75
CA ALA A 386 -12.30 -4.64 -19.91
C ALA A 386 -10.99 -5.23 -20.48
N ALA A 387 -10.05 -5.61 -19.62
CA ALA A 387 -8.81 -6.27 -20.02
C ALA A 387 -9.08 -7.64 -20.68
N ALA A 388 -9.95 -8.46 -20.08
CA ALA A 388 -10.33 -9.77 -20.64
C ALA A 388 -11.04 -9.64 -21.99
N VAL A 389 -11.95 -8.67 -22.13
CA VAL A 389 -12.64 -8.35 -23.39
C VAL A 389 -11.66 -7.88 -24.45
N LEU A 390 -10.68 -7.03 -24.10
CA LEU A 390 -9.65 -6.58 -25.03
C LEU A 390 -8.80 -7.74 -25.56
N VAL A 391 -8.40 -8.68 -24.67
CA VAL A 391 -7.68 -9.89 -25.09
C VAL A 391 -8.54 -10.77 -26.01
N ALA A 392 -9.82 -10.95 -25.69
CA ALA A 392 -10.76 -11.70 -26.52
C ALA A 392 -10.98 -11.05 -27.89
N LEU A 393 -11.09 -9.71 -27.96
CA LEU A 393 -11.20 -8.98 -29.21
C LEU A 393 -9.93 -9.11 -30.06
N LEU A 394 -8.75 -8.94 -29.47
CA LEU A 394 -7.47 -9.12 -30.17
C LEU A 394 -7.32 -10.54 -30.74
N ALA A 395 -7.75 -11.55 -29.98
CA ALA A 395 -7.81 -12.94 -30.41
C ALA A 395 -8.73 -13.17 -31.60
N CYS A 396 -9.97 -12.66 -31.51
CA CYS A 396 -10.99 -12.83 -32.53
C CYS A 396 -10.68 -12.07 -33.82
N LEU A 397 -10.04 -10.90 -33.74
CA LEU A 397 -9.73 -10.06 -34.90
C LEU A 397 -8.47 -10.48 -35.67
N ALA A 398 -7.51 -11.18 -35.04
CA ALA A 398 -6.22 -11.51 -35.65
C ALA A 398 -6.35 -12.34 -36.95
N LEU A 399 -7.22 -13.35 -36.95
CA LEU A 399 -7.48 -14.25 -38.08
C LEU A 399 -8.26 -13.60 -39.25
N PRO A 400 -9.42 -12.96 -39.02
CA PRO A 400 -10.22 -12.37 -40.11
C PRO A 400 -9.53 -11.18 -40.80
N LEU A 401 -8.77 -10.34 -40.07
CA LEU A 401 -8.01 -9.24 -40.68
C LEU A 401 -6.87 -9.74 -41.58
N ARG A 402 -6.18 -10.81 -41.18
CA ARG A 402 -5.14 -11.44 -42.01
C ARG A 402 -5.72 -12.14 -43.23
N ALA A 403 -6.84 -12.84 -43.09
CA ALA A 403 -7.54 -13.43 -44.23
C ALA A 403 -8.03 -12.36 -45.23
N ALA A 404 -8.62 -11.26 -44.73
CA ALA A 404 -9.10 -10.17 -45.58
C ALA A 404 -7.97 -9.43 -46.32
N THR A 405 -6.80 -9.24 -45.68
CA THR A 405 -5.64 -8.58 -46.29
C THR A 405 -4.93 -9.46 -47.30
N ALA A 406 -4.76 -10.76 -47.03
CA ALA A 406 -4.20 -11.71 -47.98
C ALA A 406 -5.08 -11.85 -49.24
N HIS A 407 -6.40 -11.88 -49.09
CA HIS A 407 -7.32 -12.05 -50.24
C HIS A 407 -7.69 -10.74 -50.95
N ARG A 408 -7.45 -9.56 -50.37
CA ARG A 408 -7.51 -8.28 -51.12
C ARG A 408 -6.37 -8.15 -52.13
N ALA A 409 -5.21 -8.74 -51.86
CA ALA A 409 -4.03 -8.65 -52.72
C ALA A 409 -4.11 -9.54 -53.97
N VAL A 410 -4.98 -10.56 -53.99
CA VAL A 410 -5.13 -11.52 -55.10
C VAL A 410 -6.00 -10.99 -56.25
N ARG A 411 -6.44 -9.72 -56.21
CA ARG A 411 -7.38 -9.17 -57.20
C ARG A 411 -6.76 -8.60 -58.48
N VAL A 412 -5.49 -8.89 -58.75
CA VAL A 412 -4.84 -8.68 -60.04
C VAL A 412 -3.92 -9.89 -60.22
N HIS A 413 -3.71 -10.37 -61.45
CA HIS A 413 -3.00 -11.61 -61.86
C HIS A 413 -3.90 -12.80 -62.20
N THR A 414 -4.77 -12.60 -63.19
CA THR A 414 -4.87 -13.60 -64.26
C THR A 414 -3.66 -13.41 -65.19
N GLY A 415 -2.73 -14.36 -65.18
CA GLY A 415 -1.68 -14.49 -66.20
C GLY A 415 -0.23 -14.44 -65.69
N ARG A 416 0.43 -15.59 -65.77
CA ARG A 416 1.89 -15.82 -65.84
C ARG A 416 2.72 -15.41 -64.59
N GLU A 417 3.04 -16.41 -63.78
CA GLU A 417 4.19 -16.40 -62.87
C GLU A 417 5.47 -16.53 -63.68
N ASP A 418 6.08 -15.42 -64.09
CA ASP A 418 7.54 -15.39 -64.22
C ASP A 418 8.06 -13.95 -64.29
N ILE A 419 9.05 -13.66 -63.43
CA ILE A 419 9.98 -12.53 -63.51
C ILE A 419 9.36 -11.12 -63.57
N THR A 420 8.77 -10.62 -62.47
CA THR A 420 8.77 -9.16 -62.23
C THR A 420 8.99 -8.85 -60.76
N ALA A 421 10.02 -8.05 -60.50
CA ALA A 421 10.35 -7.53 -59.18
C ALA A 421 9.11 -6.89 -58.53
N VAL A 422 8.81 -7.30 -57.30
CA VAL A 422 7.77 -6.71 -56.45
C VAL A 422 8.08 -5.23 -56.28
N ARG A 423 7.48 -4.36 -57.10
CA ARG A 423 7.56 -2.91 -56.89
C ARG A 423 6.84 -2.59 -55.59
N PRO A 424 7.51 -2.01 -54.57
CA PRO A 424 6.85 -1.56 -53.36
C PRO A 424 5.91 -0.40 -53.74
N SER A 425 4.62 -0.54 -53.48
CA SER A 425 3.64 0.48 -53.81
C SER A 425 3.88 1.75 -52.98
N ARG A 426 3.91 2.92 -53.63
CA ARG A 426 4.06 4.25 -52.99
C ARG A 426 3.10 4.48 -51.82
N ARG A 427 1.91 3.87 -51.87
CA ARG A 427 0.89 3.97 -50.81
C ARG A 427 1.33 3.30 -49.51
N ARG A 428 2.14 2.24 -49.59
CA ARG A 428 2.68 1.54 -48.43
C ARG A 428 3.79 2.37 -47.76
N THR A 429 4.66 3.01 -48.54
CA THR A 429 5.67 3.93 -48.00
C THR A 429 5.03 5.15 -47.35
N VAL A 430 3.96 5.71 -47.92
CA VAL A 430 3.23 6.83 -47.31
C VAL A 430 2.57 6.43 -45.99
N ALA A 431 1.92 5.25 -45.92
CA ALA A 431 1.33 4.75 -44.68
C ALA A 431 2.40 4.45 -43.60
N GLU A 432 3.57 3.99 -44.01
CA GLU A 432 4.71 3.78 -43.11
C GLU A 432 5.32 5.11 -42.63
N LEU A 433 5.38 6.13 -43.49
CA LEU A 433 5.88 7.46 -43.15
C LEU A 433 4.92 8.22 -42.23
N THR A 434 3.61 8.15 -42.48
CA THR A 434 2.61 8.77 -41.60
C THR A 434 2.60 8.11 -40.22
N LEU A 435 2.78 6.79 -40.14
CA LEU A 435 2.93 6.09 -38.86
C LEU A 435 4.21 6.51 -38.13
N LEU A 436 5.32 6.70 -38.85
CA LEU A 436 6.59 7.15 -38.28
C LEU A 436 6.51 8.61 -37.79
N VAL A 437 5.83 9.49 -38.52
CA VAL A 437 5.57 10.88 -38.12
C VAL A 437 4.64 10.95 -36.91
N LEU A 438 3.58 10.13 -36.87
CA LEU A 438 2.70 10.00 -35.69
C LEU A 438 3.48 9.51 -34.46
N ALA A 439 4.40 8.56 -34.66
CA ALA A 439 5.27 8.05 -33.61
C ALA A 439 6.24 9.12 -33.08
N VAL A 440 6.88 9.89 -33.97
CA VAL A 440 7.77 10.99 -33.57
C VAL A 440 6.96 12.10 -32.88
N GLY A 441 5.76 12.42 -33.38
CA GLY A 441 4.84 13.37 -32.74
C GLY A 441 4.45 12.96 -31.32
N ALA A 442 4.19 11.67 -31.09
CA ALA A 442 3.91 11.14 -29.76
C ALA A 442 5.11 11.24 -28.81
N VAL A 443 6.34 10.98 -29.29
CA VAL A 443 7.58 11.10 -28.50
C VAL A 443 7.93 12.57 -28.20
N VAL A 444 7.66 13.49 -29.12
CA VAL A 444 7.89 14.93 -28.89
C VAL A 444 6.84 15.50 -27.93
N ALA A 445 5.58 15.07 -28.03
CA ALA A 445 4.55 15.42 -27.05
C ALA A 445 4.90 14.93 -25.63
N LEU A 446 5.49 13.72 -25.53
CA LEU A 446 6.01 13.12 -24.29
C LEU A 446 7.15 13.95 -23.66
N ARG A 447 8.06 14.51 -24.47
CA ARG A 447 9.15 15.36 -23.94
C ARG A 447 8.70 16.77 -23.56
N ARG A 448 7.64 17.30 -24.18
CA ARG A 448 7.21 18.69 -23.99
C ARG A 448 6.20 18.90 -22.87
N ARG A 449 5.47 17.85 -22.43
CA ARG A 449 4.60 17.91 -21.25
C ARG A 449 5.25 17.18 -20.09
N GLY A 450 5.83 17.95 -19.17
CA GLY A 450 6.32 17.44 -17.88
C GLY A 450 5.23 16.72 -17.11
N THR A 451 5.64 15.90 -16.13
CA THR A 451 4.89 14.95 -15.30
C THR A 451 3.87 15.58 -14.35
N GLY A 452 3.10 16.57 -14.82
CA GLY A 452 2.09 17.27 -14.03
C GLY A 452 0.70 17.16 -14.65
N SER A 453 -0.21 16.55 -13.89
CA SER A 453 -1.68 16.53 -14.05
C SER A 453 -2.31 15.56 -15.08
N SER A 454 -3.07 14.61 -14.51
CA SER A 454 -4.34 14.02 -14.99
C SER A 454 -4.45 13.57 -16.47
N GLY A 455 -3.39 12.99 -17.02
CA GLY A 455 -3.37 12.46 -18.40
C GLY A 455 -2.51 11.20 -18.60
N ASP A 456 -2.35 10.37 -17.57
CA ASP A 456 -1.36 9.28 -17.45
C ASP A 456 -1.42 8.16 -18.50
N GLN A 457 -2.49 8.04 -19.29
CA GLN A 457 -2.62 6.94 -20.25
C GLN A 457 -1.66 7.07 -21.45
N LEU A 458 -1.28 8.29 -21.84
CA LEU A 458 -0.41 8.51 -23.01
C LEU A 458 1.09 8.42 -22.66
N VAL A 459 1.49 8.90 -21.47
CA VAL A 459 2.87 8.80 -20.97
C VAL A 459 3.25 7.34 -20.73
N SER A 460 2.28 6.55 -20.24
CA SER A 460 2.48 5.12 -19.98
C SER A 460 2.52 4.24 -21.24
N LEU A 461 2.01 4.73 -22.38
CA LEU A 461 2.07 4.04 -23.68
C LEU A 461 3.39 4.25 -24.43
N ALA A 462 4.26 5.15 -23.97
CA ALA A 462 5.52 5.48 -24.63
C ALA A 462 6.48 4.28 -24.83
N PRO A 463 6.72 3.39 -23.84
CA PRO A 463 7.60 2.24 -24.02
C PRO A 463 7.06 1.24 -25.04
N VAL A 464 5.72 1.11 -25.13
CA VAL A 464 5.04 0.24 -26.10
C VAL A 464 5.22 0.79 -27.50
N LEU A 465 5.05 2.09 -27.68
CA LEU A 465 5.30 2.75 -28.97
C LEU A 465 6.75 2.57 -29.40
N VAL A 466 7.72 2.76 -28.50
CA VAL A 466 9.14 2.52 -28.80
C VAL A 466 9.42 1.04 -29.14
N ALA A 467 8.84 0.09 -28.42
CA ALA A 467 8.99 -1.34 -28.68
C ALA A 467 8.36 -1.75 -30.03
N VAL A 468 7.19 -1.20 -30.37
CA VAL A 468 6.53 -1.41 -31.66
C VAL A 468 7.38 -0.82 -32.80
N ILE A 469 7.96 0.37 -32.61
CA ILE A 469 8.86 1.00 -33.57
C ILE A 469 10.12 0.15 -33.75
N ALA A 470 10.75 -0.31 -32.67
CA ALA A 470 11.94 -1.16 -32.71
C ALA A 470 11.66 -2.50 -33.41
N ALA A 471 10.51 -3.12 -33.14
CA ALA A 471 10.09 -4.36 -33.79
C ALA A 471 9.87 -4.17 -35.31
N LEU A 472 9.25 -3.06 -35.72
CA LEU A 472 9.06 -2.73 -37.14
C LEU A 472 10.40 -2.48 -37.85
N VAL A 473 11.33 -1.78 -37.19
CA VAL A 473 12.70 -1.55 -37.70
C VAL A 473 13.47 -2.86 -37.83
N LEU A 474 13.35 -3.76 -36.84
CA LEU A 474 14.03 -5.06 -36.86
C LEU A 474 13.49 -5.98 -37.97
N VAL A 475 12.16 -6.04 -38.15
CA VAL A 475 11.53 -6.78 -39.25
C VAL A 475 11.98 -6.23 -40.61
N ARG A 476 12.17 -4.91 -40.72
CA ARG A 476 12.68 -4.26 -41.92
C ARG A 476 14.15 -4.56 -42.17
N LEU A 477 14.99 -4.52 -41.14
CA LEU A 477 16.42 -4.89 -41.22
C LEU A 477 16.61 -6.35 -41.65
N ILE A 478 15.82 -7.27 -41.08
CA ILE A 478 15.85 -8.69 -41.46
C ILE A 478 15.41 -8.85 -42.93
N ARG A 479 14.36 -8.14 -43.37
CA ARG A 479 13.89 -8.22 -44.77
C ARG A 479 14.88 -7.60 -45.76
N CYS A 480 15.48 -6.46 -45.43
CA CYS A 480 16.46 -5.78 -46.27
C CYS A 480 17.76 -6.59 -46.38
N ARG A 481 18.22 -7.24 -45.30
CA ARG A 481 19.37 -8.16 -45.35
C ARG A 481 19.10 -9.37 -46.24
N CYS A 482 17.88 -9.91 -46.23
CA CYS A 482 17.51 -11.02 -47.13
C CYS A 482 17.30 -10.58 -48.59
N ALA A 483 16.94 -9.32 -48.84
CA ALA A 483 16.76 -8.78 -50.20
C ALA A 483 18.09 -8.33 -50.86
N GLY A 484 19.15 -8.15 -50.08
CA GLY A 484 20.46 -7.69 -50.54
C GLY A 484 21.48 -8.78 -50.90
N TRP A 485 21.12 -10.07 -50.83
CA TRP A 485 21.98 -11.14 -51.33
C TRP A 485 21.63 -11.45 -52.79
N PRO A 486 22.44 -11.00 -53.77
CA PRO A 486 22.26 -11.45 -55.13
C PRO A 486 22.57 -12.94 -55.17
N VAL A 487 21.53 -13.76 -55.36
CA VAL A 487 21.69 -15.17 -55.72
C VAL A 487 22.25 -15.18 -57.14
N ARG A 488 23.58 -15.05 -57.23
CA ARG A 488 24.34 -15.35 -58.44
C ARG A 488 24.32 -16.87 -58.58
N ARG A 489 23.56 -17.37 -59.55
CA ARG A 489 23.63 -18.79 -59.94
C ARG A 489 25.04 -19.05 -60.46
N GLY A 490 25.75 -19.91 -59.73
CA GLY A 490 27.01 -20.51 -60.14
C GLY A 490 27.49 -21.43 -59.03
N GLY A 491 27.22 -22.73 -59.16
CA GLY A 491 27.93 -23.84 -58.50
C GLY A 491 27.86 -23.94 -56.97
N CYS A 492 27.25 -25.03 -56.50
CA CYS A 492 27.64 -25.83 -55.32
C CYS A 492 28.05 -25.14 -54.00
N GLY A 493 27.32 -25.47 -52.92
CA GLY A 493 28.04 -25.81 -51.67
C GLY A 493 27.64 -25.20 -50.33
N VAL A 494 26.47 -24.58 -50.11
CA VAL A 494 26.08 -24.19 -48.72
C VAL A 494 24.59 -24.48 -48.42
N ARG A 495 24.11 -25.66 -48.82
CA ARG A 495 22.85 -26.25 -48.30
C ARG A 495 23.08 -27.47 -47.40
N SER A 496 24.32 -27.80 -47.07
CA SER A 496 24.67 -29.02 -46.33
C SER A 496 24.86 -28.84 -44.82
N ALA A 497 24.73 -27.63 -44.26
CA ALA A 497 24.87 -27.41 -42.81
C ALA A 497 23.53 -27.47 -42.03
N ILE A 498 22.40 -27.14 -42.66
CA ILE A 498 21.10 -27.07 -41.95
C ILE A 498 20.29 -28.38 -42.10
N CYS A 499 20.57 -29.22 -43.10
CA CYS A 499 19.98 -30.56 -43.20
C CYS A 499 20.72 -31.65 -42.38
N ARG A 500 21.94 -31.39 -41.88
CA ARG A 500 22.71 -32.35 -41.05
C ARG A 500 22.38 -32.34 -39.57
N TRP A 501 21.62 -31.36 -39.08
CA TRP A 501 21.16 -31.33 -37.67
C TRP A 501 19.77 -31.96 -37.46
N ARG A 502 19.08 -32.36 -38.52
CA ARG A 502 17.72 -32.95 -38.47
C ARG A 502 17.66 -34.46 -38.73
N ALA A 503 18.81 -35.14 -38.84
CA ALA A 503 18.89 -36.59 -39.11
C ALA A 503 19.61 -37.40 -38.00
N ARG A 504 19.77 -36.85 -36.79
CA ARG A 504 20.33 -37.57 -35.62
C ARG A 504 19.39 -37.66 -34.43
N ALA A 505 18.09 -37.72 -34.69
CA ALA A 505 17.11 -38.12 -33.70
C ALA A 505 16.12 -39.09 -34.36
N VAL A 506 15.97 -40.27 -33.74
CA VAL A 506 14.98 -41.33 -34.05
C VAL A 506 15.43 -42.24 -35.21
N ARG A 507 15.82 -43.53 -35.08
CA ARG A 507 15.29 -44.72 -34.35
C ARG A 507 16.22 -45.93 -34.67
N PRO A 508 16.01 -47.21 -34.21
CA PRO A 508 15.16 -47.77 -33.15
C PRO A 508 15.89 -48.78 -32.22
N LEU A 509 15.13 -49.28 -31.22
CA LEU A 509 15.38 -50.45 -30.37
C LEU A 509 15.32 -51.80 -31.15
N ARG A 510 16.15 -52.76 -30.70
CA ARG A 510 16.12 -54.26 -30.78
C ARG A 510 17.48 -54.79 -31.28
N GLY A 511 18.19 -55.72 -30.63
CA GLY A 511 17.95 -56.53 -29.43
C GLY A 511 19.16 -57.45 -29.15
N ALA A 512 18.96 -58.39 -28.20
CA ALA A 512 19.86 -59.45 -27.68
C ALA A 512 20.81 -58.99 -26.55
N ALA A 513 20.58 -59.26 -25.25
CA ALA A 513 20.33 -60.51 -24.50
C ALA A 513 21.61 -61.26 -24.09
N ALA A 514 21.64 -61.65 -22.81
CA ALA A 514 22.65 -62.43 -22.04
C ALA A 514 23.92 -61.66 -21.63
N ALA A 515 24.37 -61.61 -20.37
CA ALA A 515 24.16 -62.47 -19.21
C ALA A 515 24.25 -61.66 -17.88
N GLY A 516 23.54 -62.11 -16.84
CA GLY A 516 23.63 -61.59 -15.46
C GLY A 516 24.75 -62.28 -14.65
N PRO A 517 24.58 -62.49 -13.33
CA PRO A 517 24.57 -61.46 -12.27
C PRO A 517 25.56 -61.82 -11.12
N ALA A 518 26.02 -60.82 -10.36
CA ALA A 518 26.70 -60.97 -9.06
C ALA A 518 26.94 -59.55 -8.50
N ASP A 519 26.90 -59.19 -7.22
CA ASP A 519 26.53 -59.82 -5.96
C ASP A 519 26.58 -58.66 -4.91
N ARG A 520 25.82 -58.79 -3.83
CA ARG A 520 26.01 -58.21 -2.48
C ARG A 520 26.36 -56.73 -2.24
N ALA A 521 25.43 -56.10 -1.49
CA ALA A 521 25.62 -55.50 -0.16
C ALA A 521 26.85 -54.61 0.12
N ASP A 522 26.63 -53.37 0.58
CA ASP A 522 26.84 -53.04 2.01
C ASP A 522 26.22 -51.68 2.38
N ASN A 523 25.93 -51.61 3.67
CA ASN A 523 25.14 -50.68 4.43
C ASN A 523 26.04 -49.61 5.08
N GLY A 524 25.49 -48.43 5.35
CA GLY A 524 25.84 -47.64 6.53
C GLY A 524 27.04 -46.69 6.49
N ARG A 525 26.75 -45.40 6.76
CA ARG A 525 27.26 -44.58 7.89
C ARG A 525 27.53 -43.12 7.52
N VAL A 526 26.62 -42.28 8.01
CA VAL A 526 26.88 -41.13 8.91
C VAL A 526 28.36 -40.76 9.10
N ARG A 527 28.76 -39.53 8.73
CA ARG A 527 29.56 -38.68 9.63
C ARG A 527 29.54 -37.19 9.28
N ARG A 528 29.19 -36.42 10.31
CA ARG A 528 29.35 -34.98 10.52
C ARG A 528 30.74 -34.48 10.10
N GLN A 529 30.81 -33.29 9.51
CA GLN A 529 32.03 -32.46 9.54
C GLN A 529 31.69 -31.05 10.02
N ARG A 530 32.26 -30.70 11.18
CA ARG A 530 32.44 -29.33 11.70
C ARG A 530 33.84 -28.83 11.28
N PRO A 531 34.07 -27.50 11.31
CA PRO A 531 35.11 -26.83 10.54
C PRO A 531 36.48 -26.80 11.25
N ARG A 532 37.56 -26.72 10.46
CA ARG A 532 38.92 -26.40 10.93
C ARG A 532 39.29 -24.99 10.50
N GLY A 533 39.67 -24.17 11.49
CA GLY A 533 40.27 -22.87 11.29
C GLY A 533 41.77 -22.91 10.99
N ARG A 534 42.23 -21.86 10.33
CA ARG A 534 43.56 -21.22 10.38
C ARG A 534 43.23 -19.71 10.32
N GLY A 535 43.61 -18.83 11.23
CA GLY A 535 44.81 -18.76 12.03
C GLY A 535 45.73 -17.69 11.44
N ARG A 536 45.46 -16.39 11.71
CA ARG A 536 46.48 -15.33 11.65
C ARG A 536 46.22 -14.28 12.72
N ARG A 537 47.26 -14.12 13.55
CA ARG A 537 47.40 -13.22 14.70
C ARG A 537 47.74 -11.81 14.21
N GLN A 538 47.15 -10.78 14.82
CA GLN A 538 47.79 -9.49 15.07
C GLN A 538 47.40 -9.03 16.48
N ARG A 539 48.41 -8.66 17.27
CA ARG A 539 48.32 -8.19 18.67
C ARG A 539 47.99 -6.68 18.72
N PRO A 540 47.40 -6.19 19.82
CA PRO A 540 47.10 -4.78 20.04
C PRO A 540 48.25 -4.04 20.75
N GLY A 541 48.46 -2.78 20.39
CA GLY A 541 49.30 -1.82 21.13
C GLY A 541 48.42 -0.83 21.90
N ARG A 542 48.70 -0.70 23.20
CA ARG A 542 48.08 0.23 24.16
C ARG A 542 48.65 1.67 24.04
N PRO A 543 48.01 2.67 24.67
CA PRO A 543 48.25 4.10 24.44
C PRO A 543 49.33 4.71 25.34
N ALA A 544 49.84 5.89 24.98
CA ALA A 544 50.61 6.77 25.85
C ALA A 544 50.15 8.23 25.68
N ALA A 545 50.06 8.91 26.81
CA ALA A 545 49.64 10.30 26.98
C ALA A 545 50.82 11.29 26.94
N ALA A 546 50.47 12.56 26.78
CA ALA A 546 51.15 13.79 27.22
C ALA A 546 52.52 14.18 26.61
N ARG A 547 52.49 15.25 25.80
CA ARG A 547 53.11 16.55 26.12
C ARG A 547 52.50 17.65 25.26
#